data_AF-A0A127SSX6-F1
#
_entry.id   AF-A0A127SSX6-F1
#
_cell.length_a   1.000
_cell.length_b   1.000
_cell.length_c   1.000
_cell.angle_alpha   90.00
_cell.angle_beta   90.00
_cell.angle_gamma   90.00
#
_symmetry.space_group_name_H-M   'P 1'
#
loop_
_entity.id
_entity.type
_entity.pdbx_description
1 polymer ?
#
loop_
_entity_poly.entity_id
_entity_poly.type
_entity_poly.pdbx_seq_one_letter_code
_entity_poly.pdbx_strand_id
1 'polypeptide(L)'
;ELRMDVLKMAADAMPDHKIKYAMGLGRPEEIVQCVQMGYSLFDCVIPTREARHQRLYVFADGCETPDGVRRADGKFYRFHY
;
A
#
# COMPACT_ATOMS: atom_id res chain seq x y z
N GLU A 1 -3.73 -13.63 -6.43
CA GLU A 1 -3.02 -14.53 -5.50
C GLU A 1 -1.53 -14.58 -5.81
N LEU A 2 -1.10 -15.15 -6.94
CA LEU A 2 0.33 -15.33 -7.29
C LEU A 2 1.29 -14.15 -7.00
N ARG A 3 0.87 -12.91 -7.26
CA ARG A 3 1.73 -11.73 -7.07
C ARG A 3 2.12 -11.48 -5.61
N MET A 4 1.20 -11.68 -4.65
CA MET A 4 1.50 -11.46 -3.23
C MET A 4 2.34 -12.58 -2.65
N ASP A 5 2.13 -13.81 -3.12
CA ASP A 5 2.92 -14.96 -2.71
C ASP A 5 4.39 -14.81 -3.15
N VAL A 6 4.63 -14.30 -4.36
CA VAL A 6 5.98 -14.01 -4.87
C VAL A 6 6.65 -12.89 -4.06
N LEU A 7 5.93 -11.82 -3.72
CA LEU A 7 6.48 -10.75 -2.87
C LEU A 7 6.86 -11.25 -1.49
N LYS A 8 6.02 -12.11 -0.89
CA LYS A 8 6.35 -12.73 0.40
C LYS A 8 7.58 -13.63 0.30
N MET A 9 7.65 -14.49 -0.70
CA MET A 9 8.83 -15.35 -0.92
C MET A 9 10.11 -14.52 -1.10
N ALA A 10 10.04 -13.44 -1.88
CA ALA A 10 11.17 -12.54 -2.06
C ALA A 10 11.56 -11.85 -0.74
N ALA A 11 10.58 -11.39 0.04
CA ALA A 11 10.83 -10.77 1.34
C ALA A 11 11.50 -11.73 2.34
N ASP A 12 11.06 -12.99 2.37
CA ASP A 12 11.61 -14.04 3.24
C ASP A 12 13.05 -14.44 2.82
N ALA A 13 13.41 -14.28 1.55
CA ALA A 13 14.75 -14.55 1.02
C ALA A 13 15.76 -13.40 1.22
N MET A 14 15.29 -12.20 1.61
CA MET A 14 16.13 -11.02 1.81
C MET A 14 16.52 -10.85 3.29
N PRO A 15 17.74 -10.38 3.60
CA PRO A 15 18.14 -10.11 4.99
C PRO A 15 17.28 -9.02 5.64
N ASP A 16 16.82 -9.27 6.87
CA ASP A 16 15.89 -8.36 7.57
C ASP A 16 16.47 -6.99 7.93
N HIS A 17 17.80 -6.90 8.04
CA HIS A 17 18.50 -5.64 8.35
C HIS A 17 18.72 -4.75 7.12
N LYS A 18 18.28 -5.17 5.93
CA LYS A 18 18.38 -4.41 4.68
C LYS A 18 17.03 -3.81 4.31
N ILE A 19 17.08 -2.68 3.60
CA ILE A 19 15.87 -2.06 3.05
C ILE A 19 15.31 -2.99 1.98
N LYS A 20 14.05 -3.42 2.17
CA LYS A 20 13.29 -4.19 1.18
C LYS A 20 12.45 -3.20 0.38
N TYR A 21 12.76 -3.05 -0.91
CA TYR A 21 12.14 -2.08 -1.82
C TYR A 21 11.08 -2.76 -2.70
N ALA A 22 9.83 -2.31 -2.57
CA ALA A 22 8.70 -2.76 -3.37
C ALA A 22 8.53 -1.85 -4.60
N MET A 23 9.17 -2.24 -5.70
CA MET A 23 9.21 -1.44 -6.93
C MET A 23 7.86 -1.43 -7.66
N GLY A 24 7.35 -0.23 -7.97
CA GLY A 24 6.15 -0.04 -8.80
C GLY A 24 4.82 -0.43 -8.13
N LEU A 25 4.81 -0.72 -6.83
CA LEU A 25 3.61 -1.00 -6.02
C LEU A 25 3.17 0.26 -5.29
N GLY A 26 1.88 0.57 -5.32
CA GLY A 26 1.43 1.83 -4.73
C GLY A 26 -0.05 2.01 -4.50
N ARG A 27 -0.90 1.00 -4.72
CA ARG A 27 -2.26 1.09 -4.18
C ARG A 27 -2.20 0.99 -2.66
N PRO A 28 -3.02 1.74 -1.91
CA PRO A 28 -2.94 1.77 -0.45
C PRO A 28 -2.99 0.37 0.19
N GLU A 29 -3.83 -0.53 -0.31
CA GLU A 29 -3.93 -1.91 0.17
C GLU A 29 -2.66 -2.74 -0.09
N GLU A 30 -1.99 -2.52 -1.22
CA GLU A 30 -0.74 -3.21 -1.57
C GLU A 30 0.40 -2.75 -0.67
N ILE A 31 0.48 -1.44 -0.37
CA ILE A 31 1.48 -0.89 0.54
C ILE A 31 1.32 -1.53 1.93
N VAL A 32 0.10 -1.62 2.46
CA VAL A 32 -0.17 -2.25 3.77
C VAL A 32 0.30 -3.71 3.78
N GLN A 33 -0.06 -4.49 2.76
CA GLN A 33 0.36 -5.90 2.64
C GLN A 33 1.88 -6.05 2.55
N CYS A 34 2.55 -5.19 1.77
CA CYS A 34 4.01 -5.23 1.64
C CYS A 34 4.72 -4.84 2.94
N VAL A 35 4.20 -3.85 3.68
CA VAL A 35 4.72 -3.49 5.01
C VAL A 35 4.61 -4.68 5.98
N GLN A 36 3.51 -5.44 5.94
CA GLN A 36 3.36 -6.67 6.74
C GLN A 36 4.38 -7.77 6.35
N MET A 37 4.89 -7.75 5.11
CA MET A 37 5.95 -8.64 4.64
C MET A 37 7.37 -8.10 4.94
N GLY A 38 7.50 -6.87 5.47
CA GLY A 38 8.77 -6.25 5.81
C GLY A 38 9.35 -5.30 4.75
N TYR A 39 8.60 -4.95 3.71
CA TYR A 39 8.98 -3.88 2.78
C TYR A 39 8.88 -2.50 3.43
N SER A 40 9.86 -1.64 3.14
CA SER A 40 9.97 -0.32 3.78
C SER A 40 10.21 0.84 2.81
N LEU A 41 10.45 0.55 1.53
CA LEU A 41 10.59 1.56 0.47
C LEU A 41 9.63 1.25 -0.68
N PHE A 42 9.03 2.27 -1.27
CA PHE A 42 8.00 2.17 -2.30
C PHE A 42 8.15 3.28 -3.32
N ASP A 43 7.80 3.00 -4.57
CA ASP A 43 7.58 3.98 -5.62
C ASP A 43 6.36 3.60 -6.45
N CYS A 44 5.60 4.59 -6.91
CA CYS A 44 4.49 4.33 -7.81
C CYS A 44 4.04 5.59 -8.55
N VAL A 45 3.63 5.42 -9.81
CA VAL A 45 3.01 6.47 -10.62
C VAL A 45 1.52 6.66 -10.30
N ILE A 46 0.88 5.70 -9.63
CA ILE A 46 -0.56 5.68 -9.36
C ILE A 46 -1.06 7.00 -8.78
N PRO A 47 -0.54 7.56 -7.67
CA PRO A 47 -1.11 8.77 -7.08
C PRO A 47 -1.14 9.95 -8.06
N THR A 48 -0.06 10.17 -8.84
CA THR A 48 -0.01 11.27 -9.81
C THR A 48 -0.87 11.00 -11.06
N ARG A 49 -0.92 9.75 -11.53
CA ARG A 49 -1.74 9.35 -12.68
C ARG A 49 -3.24 9.47 -12.37
N GLU A 50 -3.65 9.09 -11.17
CA GLU A 50 -5.05 9.17 -10.74
C GLU A 50 -5.48 10.63 -10.60
N ALA A 51 -4.64 11.49 -10.01
CA ALA A 51 -4.90 12.92 -9.93
C ALA A 51 -5.08 13.58 -11.32
N ARG A 52 -4.24 13.23 -12.32
CA ARG A 52 -4.41 13.72 -13.70
C ARG A 52 -5.71 13.26 -14.37
N HIS A 53 -6.28 12.15 -13.91
CA HIS A 53 -7.58 11.65 -14.34
C HIS A 53 -8.71 12.05 -13.37
N GLN A 54 -8.54 13.14 -12.61
CA GLN A 54 -9.55 13.70 -11.71
C GLN A 54 -10.04 12.69 -10.65
N ARG A 55 -9.13 11.87 -10.13
CA ARG A 55 -9.40 10.93 -9.03
C ARG A 55 -8.46 11.19 -7.88
N LEU A 56 -8.98 11.73 -6.79
CA LEU A 56 -8.22 12.03 -5.59
C LEU A 56 -8.41 10.92 -4.55
N TYR A 57 -7.31 10.36 -4.06
CA TYR A 57 -7.34 9.49 -2.90
C TYR A 57 -7.65 10.31 -1.65
N VAL A 58 -8.68 9.91 -0.91
CA VAL A 58 -9.00 10.47 0.42
C VAL A 58 -9.27 9.33 1.39
N PHE A 59 -9.06 9.57 2.69
CA PHE A 59 -9.49 8.62 3.70
C PHE A 59 -11.00 8.39 3.61
N ALA A 60 -11.43 7.15 3.87
CA ALA A 60 -12.83 6.87 4.09
C ALA A 60 -13.28 7.56 5.39
N ASP A 61 -14.58 7.83 5.50
CA ASP A 61 -15.10 8.56 6.65
C ASP A 61 -14.83 7.75 7.93
N GLY A 62 -14.27 8.39 8.96
CA GLY A 62 -13.84 7.74 10.20
C GLY A 62 -12.45 7.08 10.12
N CYS A 63 -11.76 7.18 8.99
CA CYS A 63 -10.39 6.65 8.78
C CYS A 63 -9.31 7.74 8.76
N GLU A 64 -9.60 8.94 9.27
CA GLU A 64 -8.67 10.08 9.28
C GLU A 64 -7.53 9.92 10.30
N THR A 65 -7.62 8.89 11.15
CA THR A 65 -6.65 8.57 12.19
C THR A 65 -6.12 7.14 12.02
N PRO A 66 -4.90 6.84 12.51
CA PRO A 66 -4.37 5.47 12.47
C PRO A 66 -5.29 4.43 13.13
N ASP A 67 -5.99 4.78 14.22
CA ASP A 67 -6.97 3.90 14.85
C ASP A 67 -8.21 3.70 13.98
N GLY A 68 -8.66 4.75 13.29
CA GLY A 68 -9.74 4.67 12.31
C GLY A 68 -9.42 3.68 11.19
N VAL A 69 -8.23 3.81 10.59
CA VAL A 69 -7.72 2.90 9.55
C VAL A 69 -7.67 1.45 10.03
N ARG A 70 -7.17 1.21 11.26
CA ARG A 70 -7.09 -0.14 11.84
C ARG A 70 -8.45 -0.79 12.08
N ARG A 71 -9.49 -0.02 12.39
CA ARG A 71 -10.85 -0.51 12.63
C ARG A 71 -11.64 -0.80 11.35
N ALA A 72 -11.23 -0.23 10.21
CA ALA A 72 -12.00 -0.25 8.95
C ALA A 72 -12.05 -1.62 8.24
N ASP A 73 -11.37 -2.65 8.76
CA ASP A 73 -11.30 -4.03 8.24
C ASP A 73 -11.21 -4.11 6.70
N GLY A 74 -10.22 -3.43 6.14
CA GLY A 74 -9.86 -3.52 4.73
C GLY A 74 -9.99 -2.21 3.96
N LYS A 75 -11.16 -1.57 3.92
CA LYS A 75 -11.38 -0.39 3.05
C LYS A 75 -11.29 0.92 3.84
N PHE A 76 -10.08 1.48 3.89
CA PHE A 76 -9.77 2.71 4.65
C PHE A 76 -9.64 3.97 3.78
N TYR A 77 -9.86 3.86 2.47
CA TYR A 77 -9.79 4.99 1.55
C TYR A 77 -10.91 4.92 0.51
N ARG A 78 -11.20 6.08 -0.10
CA ARG A 78 -12.12 6.23 -1.23
C ARG A 78 -11.55 7.21 -2.25
N PHE A 79 -12.18 7.26 -3.41
CA PHE A 79 -11.93 8.33 -4.38
C PHE A 79 -12.91 9.47 -4.15
N HIS A 80 -12.38 10.68 -4.20
CA HIS A 80 -13.15 11.88 -4.48
C HIS A 80 -12.99 12.20 -5.97
N TYR A 81 -14.12 12.47 -6.61
CA TYR A 81 -14.23 12.82 -8.03
C TYR A 81 -14.66 14.28 -8.13
#